data_AF-A0AAW5JFS1-F1
#
_entry.id   AF-A0AAW5JFS1-F1
#
_cell.length_a   1.000
_cell.length_b   1.000
_cell.length_c   1.000
_cell.angle_alpha   90.00
_cell.angle_beta   90.00
_cell.angle_gamma   90.00
#
_symmetry.space_group_name_H-M   'P 1'
#
loop_
_entity.id
_entity.type
_entity.pdbx_description
1 polymer ?
#
loop_
_entity_poly.entity_id
_entity_poly.type
_entity_poly.pdbx_seq_one_letter_code
_entity_poly.pdbx_strand_id
1 'polypeptide(L)' 'MNYFLAVNDRQLGTCLRMLFAEKLQPAVQTVLNEKGKIEFYISIAADQEVFEELNERYKIMIS' A
#
# COMPACT_ATOMS: atom_id res chain seq x y z
N MET A 1 -2.12 6.02 11.79
CA MET A 1 -2.87 5.25 10.77
C MET A 1 -1.84 4.54 9.91
N ASN A 2 -1.93 3.22 9.80
CA ASN A 2 -0.97 2.41 9.08
C ASN A 2 -1.44 2.27 7.62
N TYR A 3 -0.58 2.62 6.67
CA TYR A 3 -0.87 2.53 5.24
C TYR A 3 0.38 2.11 4.47
N PHE A 4 0.17 1.41 3.35
CA PHE A 4 1.19 1.22 2.34
C PHE A 4 1.26 2.48 1.48
N LEU A 5 2.48 2.95 1.21
CA LEU A 5 2.72 4.08 0.32
C LEU A 5 3.05 3.58 -1.08
N ALA A 6 2.31 4.03 -2.08
CA ALA A 6 2.71 3.89 -3.48
C ALA A 6 2.82 5.28 -4.13
N VAL A 7 3.97 5.56 -4.75
CA VAL A 7 4.25 6.87 -5.39
C VAL A 7 4.09 6.84 -6.91
N ASN A 8 3.70 5.70 -7.48
CA ASN A 8 3.43 5.51 -8.90
C ASN A 8 2.52 4.30 -9.15
N ASP A 9 2.02 4.18 -10.38
CA ASP A 9 1.08 3.12 -10.77
C ASP A 9 1.65 1.70 -10.65
N ARG A 10 2.96 1.54 -10.87
CA ARG A 10 3.62 0.24 -10.73
C ARG A 10 3.58 -0.23 -9.28
N GLN A 11 3.94 0.64 -8.34
CA GLN A 11 3.91 0.36 -6.91
C GLN A 11 2.48 0.09 -6.44
N LEU A 12 1.51 0.90 -6.90
CA LEU A 12 0.09 0.69 -6.60
C LEU A 12 -0.38 -0.68 -7.07
N GLY A 13 -0.09 -1.04 -8.33
CA GLY A 13 -0.44 -2.35 -8.87
C GLY A 13 0.21 -3.51 -8.12
N THR A 14 1.46 -3.37 -7.69
CA THR A 14 2.15 -4.36 -6.86
C THR A 14 1.49 -4.52 -5.49
N CYS A 15 1.14 -3.41 -4.83
CA CYS A 15 0.46 -3.42 -3.54
C CYS A 15 -0.91 -4.13 -3.65
N LEU A 16 -1.74 -3.74 -4.63
CA LEU A 16 -3.08 -4.31 -4.82
C LEU A 16 -3.03 -5.81 -5.12
N ARG A 17 -2.09 -6.27 -5.95
CA ARG A 17 -1.93 -7.71 -6.25
C ARG A 17 -1.53 -8.52 -5.02
N MET A 18 -0.63 -7.97 -4.19
CA MET A 18 -0.23 -8.62 -2.94
C MET A 18 -1.42 -8.76 -1.99
N LEU A 19 -2.15 -7.67 -1.75
CA LEU A 19 -3.29 -7.67 -0.84
C LEU A 19 -4.42 -8.60 -1.33
N PHE A 20 -4.63 -8.67 -2.65
CA PHE A 20 -5.59 -9.59 -3.24
C PHE A 20 -5.21 -11.06 -3.03
N ALA A 21 -3.92 -11.41 -3.11
CA ALA A 21 -3.44 -12.76 -2.83
C ALA A 21 -3.73 -13.20 -1.38
N GLU A 22 -3.70 -12.24 -0.45
CA GLU A 22 -4.04 -12.43 0.97
C GLU A 22 -5.55 -12.30 1.25
N LYS A 23 -6.38 -12.16 0.21
CA LYS A 23 -7.85 -11.97 0.29
C LYS A 23 -8.27 -10.74 1.10
N LEU A 24 -7.41 -9.72 1.15
CA LEU A 24 -7.68 -8.46 1.81
C LEU A 24 -8.27 -7.45 0.83
N GLN A 25 -9.30 -6.71 1.25
CA GLN A 25 -9.85 -5.59 0.49
C GLN A 25 -9.26 -4.27 1.00
N PRO A 26 -8.38 -3.61 0.22
CA PRO A 26 -7.83 -2.33 0.60
C PRO A 26 -8.77 -1.16 0.33
N ALA A 27 -8.64 -0.11 1.13
CA ALA A 27 -9.10 1.23 0.79
C ALA A 27 -7.94 2.03 0.21
N VAL A 28 -8.14 2.66 -0.96
CA VAL A 28 -7.12 3.47 -1.62
C VAL A 28 -7.53 4.94 -1.55
N GLN A 29 -6.64 5.77 -1.01
CA GLN A 29 -6.77 7.22 -1.02
C GLN A 29 -5.73 7.83 -1.96
N THR A 30 -6.17 8.69 -2.86
CA THR A 30 -5.29 9.47 -3.74
C THR A 30 -5.00 10.81 -3.08
N VAL A 31 -3.72 11.11 -2.89
CA VAL A 31 -3.26 12.30 -2.18
C VAL A 31 -2.28 13.07 -3.07
N LEU A 32 -2.44 14.38 -3.15
CA LEU A 32 -1.43 15.26 -3.75
C LEU A 32 -0.46 15.69 -2.64
N ASN A 33 0.81 15.29 -2.75
CA ASN A 33 1.81 15.67 -1.76
C ASN A 33 2.24 17.14 -1.90
N GLU A 34 3.01 17.64 -0.94
CA GLU A 34 3.50 19.04 -0.92
C GLU A 34 4.34 19.43 -2.14
N LYS A 35 4.87 18.44 -2.87
CA LYS A 35 5.66 18.64 -4.10
C LYS A 35 4.80 18.59 -5.36
N GLY A 36 3.46 18.54 -5.22
CA GLY A 36 2.53 18.44 -6.34
C GLY A 36 2.56 17.08 -7.05
N LYS A 37 3.07 16.02 -6.41
CA LYS A 37 3.04 14.66 -6.94
C LYS A 37 1.88 13.86 -6.36
N ILE A 38 1.29 13.02 -7.19
CA ILE A 38 0.24 12.10 -6.77
C ILE A 38 0.87 10.92 -6.02
N GLU A 39 0.33 10.61 -4.85
CA GLU A 39 0.64 9.44 -4.03
C GLU A 39 -0.65 8.68 -3.73
N PHE A 40 -0.50 7.39 -3.45
CA PHE A 40 -1.60 6.52 -3.07
C PHE A 40 -1.34 5.98 -1.67
N TYR A 41 -2.26 6.25 -0.75
CA TYR A 41 -2.22 5.70 0.61
C TYR A 41 -3.22 4.54 0.65
N ILE A 42 -2.69 3.33 0.80
CA ILE A 42 -3.48 2.10 0.79
C ILE A 42 -3.60 1.59 2.23
N SER A 43 -4.81 1.51 2.77
CA SER A 43 -5.08 0.97 4.10
C SER A 43 -5.86 -0.35 4.01
N ILE A 44 -5.70 -1.19 5.03
CA ILE A 44 -6.38 -2.49 5.15
C ILE A 44 -7.03 -2.62 6.52
N ALA A 45 -8.13 -3.36 6.58
CA ALA A 45 -8.75 -3.77 7.84
C ALA A 45 -8.09 -5.07 8.34
N ALA A 46 -6.88 -4.94 8.88
CA ALA A 46 -6.12 -6.04 9.47
C ALA A 46 -5.52 -5.59 10.82
N ASP A 47 -5.08 -6.54 11.63
CA ASP A 47 -4.31 -6.25 12.83
C ASP A 47 -2.90 -5.72 12.49
N GLN A 48 -2.21 -5.22 13.51
CA GLN A 48 -0.91 -4.59 13.35
C GLN A 48 0.17 -5.59 12.89
N GLU A 49 0.12 -6.83 13.39
CA GLU A 49 1.10 -7.86 13.08
C GLU A 49 1.04 -8.26 11.59
N VAL A 50 -0.16 -8.52 11.06
CA VAL A 50 -0.37 -8.81 9.63
C VAL A 50 0.01 -7.60 8.78
N PHE A 51 -0.30 -6.38 9.22
CA PHE A 51 0.10 -5.18 8.49
C PHE A 51 1.63 -5.07 8.38
N GLU A 52 2.36 -5.27 9.49
CA GLU A 52 3.81 -5.14 9.52
C GLU A 52 4.50 -6.18 8.63
N GLU A 53 4.04 -7.45 8.67
CA GLU A 53 4.54 -8.51 7.81
C GLU A 53 4.35 -8.15 6.31
N LEU A 54 3.15 -7.73 5.94
CA LEU A 54 2.85 -7.35 4.56
C LEU A 54 3.61 -6.11 4.14
N ASN A 55 3.86 -5.17 5.05
CA ASN A 55 4.59 -3.95 4.75
C ASN A 55 6.06 -4.22 4.46
N GLU A 56 6.70 -5.12 5.23
CA GLU A 56 8.06 -5.57 4.95
C GLU A 56 8.13 -6.30 3.60
N ARG A 57 7.18 -7.21 3.32
CA ARG A 57 7.09 -7.88 2.02
C ARG A 57 6.90 -6.88 0.87
N TYR A 58 6.05 -5.88 1.05
CA TYR A 58 5.80 -4.86 0.06
C TYR A 58 7.05 -4.02 -0.23
N LYS A 59 7.78 -3.56 0.80
CA LYS A 59 9.03 -2.82 0.65
C LYS A 59 10.06 -3.59 -0.18
N ILE A 60 10.19 -4.90 0.04
CA ILE A 60 11.10 -5.76 -0.73
C ILE A 60 10.70 -5.80 -2.21
N MET A 61 9.40 -5.87 -2.53
CA MET A 61 8.92 -5.94 -3.91
C MET A 61 9.02 -4.63 -4.69
N ILE A 62 9.09 -3.49 -4.00
CA ILE A 62 9.19 -2.16 -4.62
C ILE A 62 10.61 -1.57 -4.57
N SER A 63 11.54 -2.27 -3.93
CA SER A 63 12.96 -1.90 -3.87
C SER A 63 13.68 -2.08 -5.20
#